data_AF-A0A2V5VK31-F1
#
_entry.id   AF-A0A2V5VK31-F1
#
_cell.length_a   1.000
_cell.length_b   1.000
_cell.length_c   1.000
_cell.angle_alpha   90.00
_cell.angle_beta   90.00
_cell.angle_gamma   90.00
#
_symmetry.space_group_name_H-M   'P 1'
#
loop_
_entity.id
_entity.type
_entity.pdbx_description
1 polymer ?
#
loop_
_entity_poly.entity_id
_entity_poly.type
_entity_poly.pdbx_seq_one_letter_code
_entity_poly.pdbx_strand_id
1 'polypeptide(L)' 'FGPSQKSFGHPGAGGSHAFADPENKIAFAYVMNQMEQSLLPNEKSLRLVDAIYR' A
#
# COMPACT_ATOMS: atom_id res chain seq x y z
N PHE A 1 -4.30 1.35 -3.53
CA PHE A 1 -4.25 1.75 -2.11
C PHE A 1 -5.13 0.78 -1.36
N GLY A 2 -6.16 1.23 -0.64
CA GLY A 2 -7.28 0.39 -0.21
C GLY A 2 -8.33 0.17 -1.31
N PRO A 3 -9.32 -0.69 -1.07
CA PRO A 3 -10.43 -0.97 -1.99
C PRO A 3 -11.46 0.17 -2.04
N SER A 4 -11.47 1.08 -1.07
CA SER A 4 -12.34 2.26 -1.10
C SER A 4 -11.92 3.24 -2.20
N GLN A 5 -12.90 3.76 -2.93
CA GLN A 5 -12.73 4.84 -3.92
C GLN A 5 -12.23 6.15 -3.31
N LYS A 6 -12.41 6.34 -1.99
CA LYS A 6 -11.91 7.51 -1.25
C LYS A 6 -10.50 7.31 -0.68
N SER A 7 -9.88 6.15 -0.93
CA SER A 7 -8.51 5.90 -0.50
C SER A 7 -7.52 6.79 -1.23
N PHE A 8 -6.55 7.34 -0.51
CA PHE A 8 -5.50 8.18 -1.08
C PHE A 8 -4.14 7.88 -0.45
N GLY A 9 -3.06 8.08 -1.22
CA GLY A 9 -1.73 7.73 -0.76
C GLY A 9 -0.67 7.88 -1.85
N HIS A 10 0.47 7.21 -1.66
CA HIS A 10 1.56 7.25 -2.62
C HIS A 10 2.35 5.92 -2.65
N PRO A 11 2.64 5.36 -3.85
CA PRO A 11 3.68 4.37 -4.01
C PRO A 11 5.07 5.03 -3.98
N GLY A 12 6.05 4.40 -3.36
CA GLY A 12 7.44 4.81 -3.43
C GLY A 12 8.26 3.88 -4.31
N ALA A 13 9.24 4.45 -5.00
CA ALA A 13 10.13 3.70 -5.87
C ALA A 13 10.80 2.55 -5.11
N GLY A 14 10.82 1.37 -5.72
CA GLY A 14 11.40 0.18 -5.09
C GLY A 14 10.41 -0.65 -4.27
N GLY A 15 9.19 -0.13 -4.07
CA GLY A 15 8.03 -0.89 -3.62
C GLY A 15 7.43 -0.45 -2.28
N SER A 16 7.99 0.56 -1.62
CA SER A 16 7.35 1.11 -0.41
C SER A 16 5.96 1.65 -0.76
N HIS A 17 5.01 1.59 0.17
CA HIS A 17 3.64 1.98 -0.11
C HIS A 17 2.93 2.51 1.14
N ALA A 18 2.29 3.68 1.04
CA ALA A 18 1.50 4.23 2.14
C ALA A 18 0.18 4.82 1.64
N PHE A 19 -0.89 4.65 2.40
CA PHE A 19 -2.21 5.24 2.12
C PHE A 19 -3.09 5.34 3.36
N ALA A 20 -4.18 6.11 3.22
CA ALA A 20 -5.30 6.16 4.14
C ALA A 20 -6.61 5.83 3.41
N ASP A 21 -7.51 5.16 4.11
CA ASP A 21 -8.87 4.83 3.70
C ASP A 21 -9.85 5.37 4.76
N PRO A 22 -10.45 6.54 4.53
CA PRO A 22 -11.38 7.15 5.47
C PRO A 22 -12.67 6.36 5.70
N GLU A 23 -13.12 5.57 4.73
CA GLU A 23 -14.38 4.82 4.85
C GLU A 23 -14.23 3.64 5.80
N ASN A 24 -13.11 2.92 5.68
CA ASN A 24 -12.79 1.81 6.58
C ASN A 24 -12.02 2.25 7.84
N LYS A 25 -11.66 3.55 7.95
CA LYS A 25 -10.86 4.13 9.05
C LYS A 25 -9.50 3.43 9.23
N ILE A 26 -8.87 3.06 8.12
CA ILE A 26 -7.58 2.37 8.09
C ILE A 26 -6.50 3.32 7.56
N ALA A 27 -5.34 3.30 8.19
CA ALA A 27 -4.12 3.88 7.66
C ALA A 27 -3.04 2.79 7.58
N PHE A 28 -2.28 2.77 6.50
CA PHE A 28 -1.31 1.73 6.20
C PHE A 28 0.00 2.32 5.68
N ALA A 29 1.12 1.73 6.11
CA ALA A 29 2.44 1.98 5.57
C ALA A 29 3.28 0.70 5.53
N TYR A 30 3.88 0.45 4.37
CA TYR A 30 4.87 -0.60 4.15
C TYR A 30 6.19 0.04 3.72
N VAL A 31 7.24 -0.25 4.49
CA VAL A 31 8.59 0.28 4.31
C VAL A 31 9.57 -0.89 4.32
N MET A 32 10.51 -0.89 3.37
CA MET A 32 11.54 -1.91 3.27
C MET A 32 12.84 -1.33 2.73
N ASN A 33 13.92 -2.09 2.87
CA ASN A 33 15.26 -1.74 2.39
C ASN A 33 15.68 -2.52 1.12
N GLN A 34 15.01 -3.63 0.80
CA GLN A 34 15.26 -4.39 -0.42
C GLN A 34 14.41 -3.82 -1.56
N MET A 35 15.01 -2.93 -2.35
CA MET A 35 14.40 -2.32 -3.53
C MET A 35 14.19 -3.36 -4.64
N GLU A 36 13.00 -3.37 -5.22
CA GLU A 36 12.67 -4.14 -6.42
C GLU A 36 12.65 -3.23 -7.65
N GLN A 37 12.85 -3.78 -8.85
CA GLN A 37 12.71 -3.03 -10.10
C GLN A 37 11.23 -2.84 -10.46
N SER A 38 10.53 -2.04 -9.66
CA SER A 38 9.15 -1.62 -9.90
C SER A 38 8.94 -0.17 -9.46
N LEU A 39 8.19 0.57 -10.29
CA LEU A 39 7.72 1.93 -9.98
C LEU A 39 6.36 1.90 -9.24
N LEU A 40 5.71 0.75 -9.20
CA LEU A 40 4.37 0.54 -8.64
C LEU A 40 4.43 -0.33 -7.37
N PRO A 41 3.34 -0.34 -6.56
CA PRO A 41 3.25 -1.21 -5.38
C PRO A 41 3.54 -2.65 -5.77
N ASN A 42 4.49 -3.26 -5.09
CA ASN A 42 4.89 -4.62 -5.38
C ASN A 42 3.98 -5.65 -4.69
N GLU A 43 4.07 -6.90 -5.14
CA GLU A 43 3.27 -8.02 -4.62
C GLU A 43 3.37 -8.14 -3.09
N LYS A 44 4.55 -7.86 -2.53
CA LYS A 44 4.77 -7.85 -1.06
C LYS A 44 3.86 -6.84 -0.36
N SER A 45 3.82 -5.60 -0.86
CA SER A 45 2.96 -4.56 -0.29
C SER A 45 1.47 -4.89 -0.45
N LEU A 46 1.07 -5.37 -1.64
CA LEU A 46 -0.33 -5.67 -1.94
C LEU A 46 -0.87 -6.85 -1.13
N ARG A 47 -0.07 -7.90 -0.91
CA ARG A 47 -0.48 -9.03 -0.05
C ARG A 47 -0.76 -8.61 1.39
N LEU A 48 -0.04 -7.62 1.92
CA LEU A 48 -0.32 -7.05 3.24
C LEU A 48 -1.62 -6.25 3.23
N VAL A 49 -1.86 -5.47 2.17
CA VAL A 49 -3.12 -4.74 2.00
C VAL A 49 -4.30 -5.71 1.96
N ASP A 50 -4.24 -6.75 1.11
CA ASP A 50 -5.31 -7.75 1.00
C ASP A 50 -5.59 -8.45 2.34
N ALA A 51 -4.55 -8.70 3.15
CA ALA A 51 -4.70 -9.31 4.47
C ALA A 51 -5.37 -8.39 5.49
N ILE A 52 -5.20 -7.07 5.37
CA ILE A 52 -5.83 -6.08 6.26
C ILE A 52 -7.32 -5.91 5.95
N TYR A 53 -7.74 -6.13 4.70
CA TYR A 53 -9.12 -5.95 4.23
C TYR A 53 -9.95 -7.24 4.17
N ARG A 54 -9.41 -8.37 4.63
CA ARG A 54 -10.19 -9.58 4.92
C ARG A 54 -10.95 -9.45 6.23
#